data_AF-A0A151H6S4-F1
#
_entry.id   AF-A0A151H6S4-F1
#
_cell.length_a   1.000
_cell.length_b   1.000
_cell.length_c   1.000
_cell.angle_alpha   90.00
_cell.angle_beta   90.00
_cell.angle_gamma   90.00
#
_symmetry.space_group_name_H-M   'P 1'
#
loop_
_entity.id
_entity.type
_entity.pdbx_description
1 polymer ?
#
loop_
_entity_poly.entity_id
_entity_poly.type
_entity_poly.pdbx_seq_one_letter_code
_entity_poly.pdbx_strand_id
1 'polypeptide(L)'
;MSISLATLPLAGGLAVPPQEKTQRSQSGALRVPSSPPTPKADPSTPEHTSAFEKLKIHQIAMRVVKVAELQRRLRHKKLAPLQDEEQIAALSGIRLENVLAFRNLVSATKRATAASVPIGEKDPLLGRTTLALSIFNIPTEVQRRITDKDRWRRLFPAARGERPGGGLTLLFLALMAEACRRFDEADVYVIQLLVRKASRLEELTEEERACVQRAFNRRIQRSKHSLKQVTALERAFDARRDAGQPNRTYRLAEVAAYKERLKDDIVRHCYAIVWAVTHLIMPSPGSAATQMFSYKWIATAFRQVTQFTDSVPQYQCLQLAESNYQQAVNVAKTDTTLRPCDMLRIETLISWANFLFYNLEKRQEALASARETLQEAIAQLETVPEEHFAEVVEALQILMKSVWRWNQESRKDAMYDWWSSL
;
A
#
# COMPACT_ATOMS: atom_id res chain seq x y z
N MET A 1 13.58 -1.87 34.46
CA MET A 1 14.58 -2.96 34.27
C MET A 1 15.28 -2.68 32.97
N SER A 2 16.59 -2.44 32.99
CA SER A 2 17.38 -2.05 31.82
C SER A 2 18.05 -3.27 31.21
N ILE A 3 18.08 -3.37 29.89
CA ILE A 3 18.85 -4.39 29.16
C ILE A 3 19.85 -3.65 28.26
N SER A 4 21.12 -4.01 28.37
CA SER A 4 22.23 -3.33 27.70
C SER A 4 22.32 -3.73 26.22
N LEU A 5 22.78 -2.80 25.39
CA LEU A 5 23.41 -3.15 24.12
C LEU A 5 24.67 -3.99 24.37
N ALA A 6 24.96 -4.91 23.45
CA ALA A 6 26.19 -5.69 23.40
C ALA A 6 26.77 -5.63 21.98
N THR A 7 28.04 -5.26 21.88
CA THR A 7 28.80 -5.13 20.63
C THR A 7 29.36 -6.48 20.14
N LEU A 8 29.67 -6.57 18.84
CA LEU A 8 30.52 -7.61 18.27
C LEU A 8 31.67 -6.96 17.46
N PRO A 9 32.87 -7.58 17.37
CA PRO A 9 34.12 -6.85 17.12
C PRO A 9 34.65 -6.92 15.67
N LEU A 10 35.68 -6.11 15.40
CA LEU A 10 36.45 -6.02 14.15
C LEU A 10 37.91 -6.50 14.34
N ALA A 11 38.42 -7.23 13.33
CA ALA A 11 39.83 -7.57 13.09
C ALA A 11 39.96 -8.05 11.61
N GLY A 12 41.06 -7.94 10.84
CA GLY A 12 42.44 -7.49 11.12
C GLY A 12 43.39 -8.68 11.40
N GLY A 13 44.44 -8.99 10.62
CA GLY A 13 44.93 -8.48 9.32
C GLY A 13 46.23 -9.19 8.86
N LEU A 14 46.57 -9.10 7.55
CA LEU A 14 47.86 -9.36 6.85
C LEU A 14 48.99 -10.24 7.47
N ALA A 15 49.41 -11.32 6.75
CA ALA A 15 50.81 -11.81 6.67
C ALA A 15 51.06 -12.83 5.51
N VAL A 16 52.26 -12.82 4.89
CA VAL A 16 52.79 -13.56 3.69
C VAL A 16 54.34 -13.37 3.69
N PRO A 17 55.29 -14.15 3.07
CA PRO A 17 55.27 -15.21 1.99
C PRO A 17 55.93 -16.55 2.52
N PRO A 18 56.91 -17.32 1.91
CA PRO A 18 57.50 -17.46 0.55
C PRO A 18 57.89 -18.91 0.05
N GLN A 19 58.60 -18.97 -1.11
CA GLN A 19 59.54 -20.02 -1.64
C GLN A 19 59.03 -21.39 -2.19
N GLU A 20 59.63 -22.02 -3.24
CA GLU A 20 60.45 -21.55 -4.40
C GLU A 20 60.71 -22.65 -5.48
N LYS A 21 61.02 -22.24 -6.74
CA LYS A 21 61.75 -22.99 -7.83
C LYS A 21 61.04 -24.26 -8.43
N THR A 22 61.37 -24.82 -9.62
CA THR A 22 62.60 -24.78 -10.47
C THR A 22 62.30 -24.79 -12.01
N GLN A 23 63.32 -24.59 -12.84
CA GLN A 23 63.33 -24.20 -14.28
C GLN A 23 63.39 -25.37 -15.31
N ARG A 24 63.12 -25.05 -16.61
CA ARG A 24 63.97 -25.24 -17.84
C ARG A 24 63.08 -25.12 -19.11
N SER A 25 63.29 -24.26 -20.13
CA SER A 25 64.39 -24.13 -21.13
C SER A 25 64.57 -25.37 -22.01
N GLN A 26 64.74 -25.33 -23.34
CA GLN A 26 65.47 -24.34 -24.15
C GLN A 26 64.66 -23.77 -25.36
N SER A 27 65.28 -23.51 -26.52
CA SER A 27 64.92 -22.37 -27.39
C SER A 27 65.58 -22.34 -28.79
N GLY A 28 64.85 -21.86 -29.82
CA GLY A 28 65.38 -21.31 -31.09
C GLY A 28 64.87 -21.97 -32.38
N ALA A 29 64.97 -21.38 -33.58
CA ALA A 29 65.07 -19.97 -34.01
C ALA A 29 65.06 -19.91 -35.57
N LEU A 30 64.27 -19.05 -36.23
CA LEU A 30 64.50 -18.57 -37.63
C LEU A 30 63.57 -17.40 -38.04
N ARG A 31 63.79 -16.84 -39.24
CA ARG A 31 63.31 -15.53 -39.76
C ARG A 31 63.39 -15.51 -41.32
N VAL A 32 62.89 -14.57 -42.15
CA VAL A 32 61.89 -13.44 -42.25
C VAL A 32 62.09 -12.86 -43.70
N PRO A 33 61.15 -12.18 -44.41
CA PRO A 33 59.79 -11.72 -44.09
C PRO A 33 58.67 -12.23 -45.06
N SER A 34 57.40 -11.94 -44.75
CA SER A 34 56.49 -11.09 -45.58
C SER A 34 55.06 -11.04 -45.00
N SER A 35 54.41 -9.88 -45.13
CA SER A 35 53.05 -9.62 -44.60
C SER A 35 51.96 -10.05 -45.60
N PRO A 36 50.71 -10.32 -45.15
CA PRO A 36 49.77 -9.21 -44.97
C PRO A 36 49.09 -9.27 -43.57
N PRO A 37 47.85 -8.80 -43.30
CA PRO A 37 47.63 -7.87 -42.18
C PRO A 37 47.01 -8.52 -40.94
N THR A 38 46.98 -7.76 -39.84
CA THR A 38 46.24 -8.10 -38.64
C THR A 38 44.72 -8.21 -38.90
N PRO A 39 44.01 -9.18 -38.28
CA PRO A 39 42.58 -9.02 -38.07
C PRO A 39 42.38 -7.82 -37.15
N LYS A 40 41.71 -6.78 -37.67
CA LYS A 40 41.25 -5.66 -36.85
C LYS A 40 40.12 -6.13 -35.93
N ALA A 41 39.85 -5.37 -34.87
CA ALA A 41 38.60 -5.52 -34.15
C ALA A 41 37.43 -5.15 -35.07
N ASP A 42 36.46 -6.06 -35.24
CA ASP A 42 35.19 -5.75 -35.89
C ASP A 42 34.24 -5.09 -34.87
N PRO A 43 33.74 -3.88 -35.13
CA PRO A 43 32.72 -3.24 -34.31
C PRO A 43 31.31 -3.64 -34.76
N SER A 44 30.35 -3.52 -33.84
CA SER A 44 28.91 -3.37 -34.10
C SER A 44 28.23 -4.38 -35.05
N THR A 45 27.64 -5.42 -34.47
CA THR A 45 26.29 -5.85 -34.91
C THR A 45 25.25 -5.12 -34.07
N PRO A 46 24.36 -4.29 -34.64
CA PRO A 46 23.25 -3.72 -33.89
C PRO A 46 22.19 -4.81 -33.65
N GLU A 47 21.59 -4.84 -32.47
CA GLU A 47 20.44 -5.71 -32.24
C GLU A 47 19.26 -5.25 -33.11
N HIS A 48 18.98 -6.05 -34.15
CA HIS A 48 17.87 -5.84 -35.07
C HIS A 48 16.53 -6.18 -34.39
N THR A 49 16.11 -5.33 -33.45
CA THR A 49 14.69 -5.12 -33.13
C THR A 49 13.96 -4.99 -34.45
N SER A 50 13.08 -5.96 -34.72
CA SER A 50 12.65 -6.27 -36.08
C SER A 50 11.89 -5.09 -36.67
N ALA A 51 11.92 -4.94 -38.01
CA ALA A 51 11.13 -3.92 -38.68
C ALA A 51 9.64 -4.03 -38.32
N PHE A 52 9.16 -5.25 -38.06
CA PHE A 52 7.81 -5.58 -37.60
C PHE A 52 7.50 -5.06 -36.18
N GLU A 53 8.43 -5.15 -35.23
CA GLU A 53 8.28 -4.59 -33.88
C GLU A 53 8.32 -3.07 -33.88
N LYS A 54 9.23 -2.48 -34.67
CA LYS A 54 9.27 -1.02 -34.88
C LYS A 54 7.98 -0.51 -35.52
N LEU A 55 7.41 -1.25 -36.48
CA LEU A 55 6.11 -0.96 -37.07
C LEU A 55 4.97 -1.06 -36.04
N LYS A 56 4.96 -2.09 -35.18
CA LYS A 56 3.98 -2.23 -34.08
C LYS A 56 4.06 -1.07 -33.09
N ILE A 57 5.26 -0.71 -32.62
CA ILE A 57 5.47 0.40 -31.68
C ILE A 57 5.00 1.72 -32.32
N HIS A 58 5.33 1.96 -33.59
CA HIS A 58 4.86 3.14 -34.33
C HIS A 58 3.33 3.17 -34.50
N GLN A 59 2.69 2.03 -34.83
CA GLN A 59 1.23 1.92 -34.91
C GLN A 59 0.54 2.14 -33.56
N ILE A 60 1.15 1.70 -32.45
CA ILE A 60 0.67 1.96 -31.09
C ILE A 60 0.78 3.45 -30.76
N ALA A 61 1.93 4.08 -31.02
CA ALA A 61 2.12 5.52 -30.82
C ALA A 61 1.10 6.36 -31.61
N MET A 62 0.88 6.05 -32.89
CA MET A 62 -0.11 6.71 -33.74
C MET A 62 -1.55 6.52 -33.23
N ARG A 63 -1.87 5.38 -32.61
CA ARG A 63 -3.16 5.17 -31.92
C ARG A 63 -3.29 6.05 -30.68
N VAL A 64 -2.25 6.16 -29.85
CA VAL A 64 -2.25 7.01 -28.64
C VAL A 64 -2.45 8.49 -28.99
N VAL A 65 -1.74 9.01 -30.01
CA VAL A 65 -1.94 10.39 -30.49
C VAL A 65 -3.37 10.63 -30.95
N LYS A 66 -3.95 9.69 -31.73
CA LYS A 66 -5.32 9.80 -32.25
C LYS A 66 -6.38 9.72 -31.14
N VAL A 67 -6.12 8.96 -30.07
CA VAL A 67 -6.96 8.95 -28.85
C VAL A 67 -6.87 10.28 -28.10
N ALA A 68 -5.68 10.88 -27.98
CA ALA A 68 -5.51 12.19 -27.33
C ALA A 68 -6.24 13.31 -28.09
N GLU A 69 -6.19 13.33 -29.43
CA GLU A 69 -7.00 14.26 -30.24
C GLU A 69 -8.51 14.05 -30.06
N LEU A 70 -8.98 12.79 -30.04
CA LEU A 70 -10.39 12.48 -29.82
C LEU A 70 -10.85 12.91 -28.42
N GLN A 71 -10.07 12.65 -27.36
CA GLN A 71 -10.36 13.15 -26.01
C GLN A 71 -10.41 14.68 -25.98
N ARG A 72 -9.52 15.37 -26.69
CA ARG A 72 -9.53 16.85 -26.80
C ARG A 72 -10.79 17.37 -27.50
N ARG A 73 -11.32 16.65 -28.50
CA ARG A 73 -12.60 16.98 -29.16
C ARG A 73 -13.83 16.64 -28.30
N LEU A 74 -13.79 15.53 -27.55
CA LEU A 74 -14.90 15.08 -26.68
C LEU A 74 -15.12 16.01 -25.48
N ARG A 75 -14.06 16.57 -24.88
CA ARG A 75 -14.17 17.56 -23.79
C ARG A 75 -14.99 18.82 -24.15
N HIS A 76 -15.22 19.09 -25.45
CA HIS A 76 -16.03 20.21 -25.92
C HIS A 76 -17.51 19.88 -26.19
N LYS A 77 -17.99 18.64 -25.98
CA LYS A 77 -19.41 18.27 -26.17
C LYS A 77 -19.98 17.52 -24.97
N LYS A 78 -20.91 18.16 -24.25
CA LYS A 78 -21.77 17.51 -23.25
C LYS A 78 -22.82 16.64 -23.96
N LEU A 79 -22.98 15.37 -23.54
CA LEU A 79 -24.17 14.55 -23.83
C LEU A 79 -24.44 13.52 -22.71
N ALA A 80 -25.41 12.61 -22.90
CA ALA A 80 -26.14 11.93 -21.83
C ALA A 80 -25.59 10.54 -21.39
N PRO A 81 -25.89 10.07 -20.15
CA PRO A 81 -25.03 9.17 -19.39
C PRO A 81 -25.38 7.67 -19.55
N LEU A 82 -25.55 7.19 -20.78
CA LEU A 82 -25.74 5.76 -21.08
C LEU A 82 -24.65 5.15 -21.97
N GLN A 83 -23.83 5.99 -22.61
CA GLN A 83 -22.68 5.53 -23.41
C GLN A 83 -21.39 5.40 -22.58
N ASP A 84 -21.36 5.96 -21.36
CA ASP A 84 -20.15 6.03 -20.54
C ASP A 84 -19.60 4.65 -20.16
N GLU A 85 -20.46 3.67 -19.87
CA GLU A 85 -20.03 2.34 -19.41
C GLU A 85 -19.47 1.48 -20.56
N GLU A 86 -20.03 1.61 -21.76
CA GLU A 86 -19.50 0.98 -22.97
C GLU A 86 -18.21 1.66 -23.45
N GLN A 87 -18.12 2.99 -23.33
CA GLN A 87 -16.90 3.72 -23.62
C GLN A 87 -15.80 3.40 -22.58
N ILE A 88 -16.11 3.30 -21.29
CA ILE A 88 -15.19 2.85 -20.25
C ILE A 88 -14.69 1.43 -20.59
N ALA A 89 -15.59 0.49 -20.88
CA ALA A 89 -15.23 -0.87 -21.29
C ALA A 89 -14.29 -0.88 -22.52
N ALA A 90 -14.64 -0.17 -23.59
CA ALA A 90 -13.86 -0.11 -24.82
C ALA A 90 -12.52 0.62 -24.68
N LEU A 91 -12.43 1.68 -23.86
CA LEU A 91 -11.20 2.45 -23.63
C LEU A 91 -10.24 1.77 -22.65
N SER A 92 -10.75 0.96 -21.72
CA SER A 92 -9.95 0.20 -20.75
C SER A 92 -9.64 -1.23 -21.20
N GLY A 93 -10.29 -1.73 -22.26
CA GLY A 93 -10.18 -3.13 -22.71
C GLY A 93 -10.91 -4.13 -21.79
N ILE A 94 -11.71 -3.65 -20.84
CA ILE A 94 -12.44 -4.48 -19.88
C ILE A 94 -13.75 -4.95 -20.52
N ARG A 95 -14.12 -6.23 -20.34
CA ARG A 95 -15.45 -6.71 -20.75
C ARG A 95 -16.55 -5.91 -20.05
N LEU A 96 -17.53 -5.44 -20.81
CA LEU A 96 -18.66 -4.64 -20.33
C LEU A 96 -19.36 -5.28 -19.12
N GLU A 97 -19.50 -6.60 -19.12
CA GLU A 97 -19.97 -7.45 -18.02
C GLU A 97 -19.35 -7.05 -16.65
N ASN A 98 -18.03 -6.81 -16.61
CA ASN A 98 -17.29 -6.53 -15.38
C ASN A 98 -17.39 -5.05 -14.96
N VAL A 99 -17.47 -4.13 -15.92
CA VAL A 99 -17.75 -2.71 -15.66
C VAL A 99 -19.15 -2.56 -15.05
N LEU A 100 -20.13 -3.27 -15.63
CA LEU A 100 -21.49 -3.39 -15.11
C LEU A 100 -21.51 -4.08 -13.75
N ALA A 101 -20.74 -5.15 -13.53
CA ALA A 101 -20.66 -5.82 -12.23
C ALA A 101 -20.13 -4.90 -11.12
N PHE A 102 -19.06 -4.13 -11.38
CA PHE A 102 -18.52 -3.15 -10.44
C PHE A 102 -19.53 -2.01 -10.19
N ARG A 103 -20.19 -1.49 -11.23
CA ARG A 103 -21.28 -0.50 -11.06
C ARG A 103 -22.47 -1.08 -10.30
N ASN A 104 -22.79 -2.35 -10.49
CA ASN A 104 -23.88 -3.03 -9.79
C ASN A 104 -23.53 -3.25 -8.32
N LEU A 105 -22.26 -3.57 -7.98
CA LEU A 105 -21.76 -3.55 -6.62
C LEU A 105 -21.88 -2.15 -5.99
N VAL A 106 -21.29 -1.12 -6.62
CA VAL A 106 -21.32 0.27 -6.12
C VAL A 106 -22.75 0.81 -6.01
N SER A 107 -23.64 0.47 -6.94
CA SER A 107 -25.06 0.88 -6.88
C SER A 107 -25.89 0.03 -5.92
N ALA A 108 -25.51 -1.22 -5.62
CA ALA A 108 -26.10 -2.01 -4.55
C ALA A 108 -25.69 -1.46 -3.18
N THR A 109 -24.41 -1.11 -2.99
CA THR A 109 -23.94 -0.38 -1.79
C THR A 109 -24.66 0.96 -1.64
N LYS A 110 -24.74 1.77 -2.71
CA LYS A 110 -25.50 3.05 -2.69
C LYS A 110 -26.98 2.84 -2.36
N ARG A 111 -27.63 1.80 -2.92
CA ARG A 111 -29.03 1.46 -2.62
C ARG A 111 -29.21 0.94 -1.19
N ALA A 112 -28.28 0.17 -0.64
CA ALA A 112 -28.29 -0.24 0.76
C ALA A 112 -28.16 0.99 1.68
N THR A 113 -27.27 1.92 1.37
CA THR A 113 -27.11 3.18 2.14
C THR A 113 -28.29 4.14 1.99
N ALA A 114 -29.08 4.04 0.90
CA ALA A 114 -30.32 4.78 0.73
C ALA A 114 -31.50 4.10 1.45
N ALA A 115 -31.59 2.77 1.41
CA ALA A 115 -32.61 1.98 2.10
C ALA A 115 -32.46 2.00 3.63
N SER A 116 -31.26 2.34 4.15
CA SER A 116 -31.04 2.62 5.57
C SER A 116 -31.49 4.02 6.03
N VAL A 117 -32.20 4.79 5.20
CA VAL A 117 -32.75 6.12 5.52
C VAL A 117 -34.27 6.08 5.46
N PRO A 118 -34.94 6.29 6.61
CA PRO A 118 -35.69 7.53 6.75
C PRO A 118 -35.44 8.19 8.12
N ILE A 119 -34.46 9.10 8.17
CA ILE A 119 -34.30 10.08 9.25
C ILE A 119 -34.15 11.44 8.57
N GLY A 120 -35.07 12.36 8.85
CA GLY A 120 -35.28 13.58 8.07
C GLY A 120 -34.15 14.61 8.16
N GLU A 121 -34.15 15.53 7.19
CA GLU A 121 -33.17 16.60 7.03
C GLU A 121 -33.14 17.56 8.23
N LYS A 122 -32.23 17.31 9.17
CA LYS A 122 -31.87 18.27 10.25
C LYS A 122 -30.36 18.37 10.52
N ASP A 123 -29.55 17.38 10.14
CA ASP A 123 -28.09 17.44 10.27
C ASP A 123 -27.38 16.67 9.12
N PRO A 124 -26.74 17.38 8.16
CA PRO A 124 -26.00 16.73 7.07
C PRO A 124 -24.67 16.10 7.53
N LEU A 125 -24.09 16.54 8.66
CA LEU A 125 -22.89 15.94 9.24
C LEU A 125 -23.22 14.56 9.82
N LEU A 126 -24.35 14.43 10.52
CA LEU A 126 -24.85 13.14 11.02
C LEU A 126 -25.11 12.16 9.87
N GLY A 127 -25.78 12.61 8.80
CA GLY A 127 -26.04 11.78 7.61
C GLY A 127 -24.75 11.24 6.96
N ARG A 128 -23.75 12.13 6.75
CA ARG A 128 -22.41 11.75 6.25
C ARG A 128 -21.68 10.80 7.21
N THR A 129 -21.85 10.99 8.52
CA THR A 129 -21.23 10.14 9.54
C THR A 129 -21.81 8.73 9.50
N THR A 130 -23.14 8.59 9.52
CA THR A 130 -23.82 7.28 9.41
C THR A 130 -23.46 6.56 8.12
N LEU A 131 -23.40 7.27 6.99
CA LEU A 131 -22.92 6.73 5.71
C LEU A 131 -21.50 6.16 5.84
N ALA A 132 -20.55 6.94 6.34
CA ALA A 132 -19.16 6.50 6.50
C ALA A 132 -19.05 5.29 7.46
N LEU A 133 -19.73 5.32 8.61
CA LEU A 133 -19.76 4.21 9.57
C LEU A 133 -20.34 2.92 8.97
N SER A 134 -21.31 3.02 8.06
CA SER A 134 -21.87 1.89 7.32
C SER A 134 -20.91 1.31 6.25
N ILE A 135 -20.16 2.18 5.55
CA ILE A 135 -19.14 1.77 4.58
C ILE A 135 -17.97 1.05 5.28
N PHE A 136 -17.61 1.48 6.48
CA PHE A 136 -16.69 0.77 7.37
C PHE A 136 -17.34 -0.38 8.15
N ASN A 137 -18.57 -0.81 7.82
CA ASN A 137 -19.26 -1.95 8.43
C ASN A 137 -19.14 -2.01 9.98
N ILE A 138 -19.26 -0.85 10.65
CA ILE A 138 -19.08 -0.79 12.11
C ILE A 138 -20.37 -1.26 12.80
N PRO A 139 -20.30 -2.19 13.78
CA PRO A 139 -21.49 -2.69 14.46
C PRO A 139 -22.37 -1.57 15.04
N THR A 140 -23.66 -1.58 14.71
CA THR A 140 -24.62 -0.53 15.10
C THR A 140 -24.71 -0.34 16.62
N GLU A 141 -24.45 -1.39 17.39
CA GLU A 141 -24.36 -1.35 18.85
C GLU A 141 -23.17 -0.48 19.33
N VAL A 142 -22.01 -0.57 18.66
CA VAL A 142 -20.83 0.26 18.94
C VAL A 142 -21.09 1.71 18.53
N GLN A 143 -21.76 1.94 17.39
CA GLN A 143 -22.18 3.28 16.97
C GLN A 143 -23.10 3.92 18.03
N ARG A 144 -24.16 3.21 18.46
CA ARG A 144 -25.08 3.64 19.53
C ARG A 144 -24.35 3.92 20.84
N ARG A 145 -23.40 3.05 21.24
CA ARG A 145 -22.56 3.27 22.42
C ARG A 145 -21.71 4.55 22.33
N ILE A 146 -21.55 5.21 21.19
CA ILE A 146 -20.70 6.40 21.03
C ILE A 146 -21.50 7.66 20.68
N THR A 147 -22.71 7.51 20.14
CA THR A 147 -23.68 8.60 19.94
C THR A 147 -24.56 8.85 21.17
N ASP A 148 -24.56 7.97 22.17
CA ASP A 148 -25.11 8.21 23.51
C ASP A 148 -24.52 9.48 24.15
N LYS A 149 -25.34 10.53 24.25
CA LYS A 149 -24.98 11.83 24.84
C LYS A 149 -24.60 11.71 26.32
N ASP A 150 -25.28 10.86 27.08
CA ASP A 150 -25.07 10.73 28.52
C ASP A 150 -23.84 9.89 28.83
N ARG A 151 -23.40 9.01 27.91
CA ARG A 151 -22.14 8.27 28.08
C ARG A 151 -20.94 9.21 28.25
N TRP A 152 -20.90 10.36 27.57
CA TRP A 152 -19.84 11.35 27.78
C TRP A 152 -19.78 11.79 29.26
N ARG A 153 -20.93 12.16 29.84
CA ARG A 153 -21.04 12.57 31.25
C ARG A 153 -20.67 11.44 32.22
N ARG A 154 -20.99 10.18 31.88
CA ARG A 154 -20.63 8.99 32.67
C ARG A 154 -19.14 8.63 32.59
N LEU A 155 -18.46 8.88 31.46
CA LEU A 155 -17.03 8.64 31.30
C LEU A 155 -16.16 9.76 31.86
N PHE A 156 -16.61 11.01 31.75
CA PHE A 156 -15.86 12.19 32.16
C PHE A 156 -16.70 13.06 33.12
N PRO A 157 -17.01 12.59 34.34
CA PRO A 157 -17.85 13.33 35.29
C PRO A 157 -17.26 14.68 35.73
N ALA A 158 -15.94 14.87 35.59
CA ALA A 158 -15.28 16.16 35.80
C ALA A 158 -15.49 17.16 34.64
N ALA A 159 -15.85 16.69 33.43
CA ALA A 159 -16.06 17.53 32.26
C ALA A 159 -17.46 18.18 32.31
N ARG A 160 -17.55 19.34 32.97
CA ARG A 160 -18.78 20.14 33.09
C ARG A 160 -19.25 20.64 31.71
N GLY A 161 -20.20 19.95 31.08
CA GLY A 161 -20.84 20.41 29.83
C GLY A 161 -21.46 19.29 28.98
N GLU A 162 -21.77 19.61 27.72
CA GLU A 162 -21.91 18.61 26.66
C GLU A 162 -20.53 18.20 26.13
N ARG A 163 -20.46 17.10 25.36
CA ARG A 163 -19.22 16.63 24.72
C ARG A 163 -18.67 17.70 23.76
N PRO A 164 -17.42 18.17 23.95
CA PRO A 164 -16.83 19.14 23.02
C PRO A 164 -16.75 18.54 21.60
N GLY A 165 -17.32 19.23 20.62
CA GLY A 165 -17.39 18.73 19.25
C GLY A 165 -16.10 18.92 18.42
N GLY A 166 -14.99 19.35 19.03
CA GLY A 166 -13.75 19.70 18.32
C GLY A 166 -13.02 18.50 17.71
N GLY A 167 -12.24 18.74 16.65
CA GLY A 167 -11.38 17.72 16.03
C GLY A 167 -10.40 17.11 17.04
N LEU A 168 -9.73 17.96 17.82
CA LEU A 168 -8.84 17.57 18.92
C LEU A 168 -9.53 16.63 19.94
N THR A 169 -10.82 16.83 20.23
CA THR A 169 -11.57 15.96 21.15
C THR A 169 -11.89 14.59 20.52
N LEU A 170 -12.08 14.53 19.20
CA LEU A 170 -12.23 13.27 18.46
C LEU A 170 -10.91 12.52 18.36
N LEU A 171 -9.80 13.23 18.10
CA LEU A 171 -8.45 12.67 18.13
C LEU A 171 -8.12 12.10 19.51
N PHE A 172 -8.28 12.88 20.59
CA PHE A 172 -8.06 12.43 21.96
C PHE A 172 -8.89 11.17 22.31
N LEU A 173 -10.17 11.14 21.92
CA LEU A 173 -11.01 9.97 22.15
C LEU A 173 -10.59 8.74 21.32
N ALA A 174 -10.11 8.93 20.09
CA ALA A 174 -9.54 7.85 19.28
C ALA A 174 -8.28 7.27 19.93
N LEU A 175 -7.36 8.12 20.39
CA LEU A 175 -6.12 7.72 21.08
C LEU A 175 -6.40 7.01 22.41
N MET A 176 -7.34 7.53 23.23
CA MET A 176 -7.76 6.89 24.47
C MET A 176 -8.43 5.53 24.21
N ALA A 177 -9.28 5.42 23.18
CA ALA A 177 -9.89 4.14 22.81
C ALA A 177 -8.87 3.13 22.26
N GLU A 178 -7.88 3.59 21.49
CA GLU A 178 -6.73 2.79 21.01
C GLU A 178 -5.89 2.27 22.19
N ALA A 179 -5.51 3.12 23.15
CA ALA A 179 -4.77 2.75 24.35
C ALA A 179 -5.55 1.72 25.21
N CYS A 180 -6.86 1.89 25.38
CA CYS A 180 -7.73 0.93 26.05
C CYS A 180 -8.06 -0.32 25.21
N ARG A 181 -7.46 -0.51 24.02
CA ARG A 181 -7.74 -1.60 23.06
C ARG A 181 -9.20 -1.72 22.61
N ARG A 182 -10.00 -0.65 22.77
CA ARG A 182 -11.40 -0.55 22.33
C ARG A 182 -11.46 -0.14 20.85
N PHE A 183 -10.83 -0.93 19.99
CA PHE A 183 -10.52 -0.54 18.61
C PHE A 183 -11.77 -0.22 17.77
N ASP A 184 -12.86 -0.96 17.96
CA ASP A 184 -14.15 -0.68 17.29
C ASP A 184 -14.70 0.71 17.65
N GLU A 185 -14.32 1.27 18.81
CA GLU A 185 -14.68 2.63 19.23
C GLU A 185 -13.70 3.68 18.68
N ALA A 186 -12.40 3.36 18.64
CA ALA A 186 -11.39 4.20 18.00
C ALA A 186 -11.70 4.44 16.52
N ASP A 187 -12.11 3.40 15.78
CA ASP A 187 -12.55 3.50 14.38
C ASP A 187 -13.73 4.50 14.22
N VAL A 188 -14.70 4.50 15.15
CA VAL A 188 -15.83 5.47 15.11
C VAL A 188 -15.35 6.89 15.33
N TYR A 189 -14.45 7.13 16.30
CA TYR A 189 -13.91 8.47 16.55
C TYR A 189 -13.07 9.00 15.38
N VAL A 190 -12.27 8.13 14.73
CA VAL A 190 -11.51 8.46 13.52
C VAL A 190 -12.43 8.78 12.34
N ILE A 191 -13.52 8.04 12.14
CA ILE A 191 -14.49 8.33 11.07
C ILE A 191 -15.26 9.63 11.35
N GLN A 192 -15.65 9.89 12.61
CA GLN A 192 -16.23 11.18 13.02
C GLN A 192 -15.28 12.35 12.76
N LEU A 193 -13.97 12.16 13.01
CA LEU A 193 -12.93 13.15 12.71
C LEU A 193 -12.82 13.43 11.21
N LEU A 194 -12.66 12.38 10.39
CA LEU A 194 -12.57 12.49 8.93
C LEU A 194 -13.80 13.18 8.32
N VAL A 195 -15.02 12.78 8.72
CA VAL A 195 -16.26 13.38 8.22
C VAL A 195 -16.41 14.85 8.64
N ARG A 196 -15.91 15.21 9.84
CA ARG A 196 -15.89 16.61 10.30
C ARG A 196 -14.92 17.47 9.49
N LYS A 197 -13.69 16.99 9.28
CA LYS A 197 -12.65 17.65 8.48
C LYS A 197 -13.13 17.88 7.04
N ALA A 198 -13.61 16.83 6.39
CA ALA A 198 -14.22 16.87 5.06
C ALA A 198 -15.35 17.91 4.95
N SER A 199 -16.23 17.96 5.97
CA SER A 199 -17.39 18.86 5.97
C SER A 199 -17.04 20.32 6.29
N ARG A 200 -15.77 20.62 6.61
CA ARG A 200 -15.23 21.98 6.81
C ARG A 200 -14.14 22.36 5.81
N LEU A 201 -13.71 21.42 4.96
CA LEU A 201 -12.52 21.53 4.10
C LEU A 201 -11.22 21.80 4.90
N GLU A 202 -11.17 21.38 6.16
CA GLU A 202 -9.97 21.43 7.01
C GLU A 202 -9.00 20.28 6.65
N GLU A 203 -7.70 20.56 6.51
CA GLU A 203 -6.68 19.52 6.37
C GLU A 203 -6.47 18.74 7.68
N LEU A 204 -6.00 17.49 7.58
CA LEU A 204 -5.52 16.69 8.72
C LEU A 204 -4.13 17.15 9.16
N THR A 205 -3.93 17.35 10.47
CA THR A 205 -2.59 17.52 11.06
C THR A 205 -1.79 16.23 10.98
N GLU A 206 -0.49 16.29 11.29
CA GLU A 206 0.38 15.11 11.32
C GLU A 206 -0.10 14.04 12.32
N GLU A 207 -0.45 14.44 13.55
CA GLU A 207 -1.05 13.53 14.55
C GLU A 207 -2.36 12.89 14.05
N GLU A 208 -3.22 13.67 13.39
CA GLU A 208 -4.50 13.19 12.85
C GLU A 208 -4.25 12.20 11.70
N ARG A 209 -3.30 12.49 10.80
CA ARG A 209 -2.86 11.55 9.74
C ARG A 209 -2.29 10.27 10.33
N ALA A 210 -1.44 10.35 11.36
CA ALA A 210 -0.85 9.21 12.04
C ALA A 210 -1.92 8.33 12.75
N CYS A 211 -2.92 8.96 13.38
CA CYS A 211 -4.04 8.25 14.01
C CYS A 211 -4.94 7.55 12.98
N VAL A 212 -5.27 8.23 11.86
CA VAL A 212 -6.00 7.64 10.73
C VAL A 212 -5.24 6.44 10.15
N GLN A 213 -3.92 6.58 9.96
CA GLN A 213 -3.04 5.52 9.48
C GLN A 213 -3.01 4.31 10.43
N ARG A 214 -2.86 4.53 11.74
CA ARG A 214 -2.93 3.43 12.72
C ARG A 214 -4.27 2.70 12.65
N ALA A 215 -5.38 3.43 12.53
CA ALA A 215 -6.71 2.82 12.38
C ALA A 215 -6.85 1.99 11.10
N PHE A 216 -6.42 2.51 9.95
CA PHE A 216 -6.48 1.80 8.67
C PHE A 216 -5.61 0.53 8.68
N ASN A 217 -4.35 0.62 9.15
CA ASN A 217 -3.47 -0.53 9.31
C ASN A 217 -4.07 -1.58 10.25
N ARG A 218 -4.43 -1.17 11.48
CA ARG A 218 -5.03 -2.03 12.52
C ARG A 218 -6.25 -2.79 12.03
N ARG A 219 -7.12 -2.11 11.26
CA ARG A 219 -8.34 -2.71 10.72
C ARG A 219 -8.05 -3.82 9.69
N ILE A 220 -7.13 -3.58 8.76
CA ILE A 220 -6.66 -4.61 7.81
C ILE A 220 -5.96 -5.75 8.58
N GLN A 221 -5.05 -5.42 9.50
CA GLN A 221 -4.25 -6.41 10.23
C GLN A 221 -5.08 -7.33 11.14
N ARG A 222 -6.18 -6.83 11.75
CA ARG A 222 -7.12 -7.68 12.51
C ARG A 222 -7.76 -8.74 11.62
N SER A 223 -8.29 -8.36 10.45
CA SER A 223 -8.88 -9.30 9.49
C SER A 223 -7.84 -10.27 8.90
N LYS A 224 -6.64 -9.77 8.57
CA LYS A 224 -5.48 -10.60 8.16
C LYS A 224 -5.09 -11.62 9.22
N HIS A 225 -5.07 -11.25 10.50
CA HIS A 225 -4.78 -12.16 11.60
C HIS A 225 -5.85 -13.25 11.72
N SER A 226 -7.14 -12.90 11.65
CA SER A 226 -8.24 -13.88 11.62
C SER A 226 -8.09 -14.87 10.45
N LEU A 227 -7.78 -14.38 9.25
CA LEU A 227 -7.54 -15.23 8.07
C LEU A 227 -6.35 -16.17 8.27
N LYS A 228 -5.25 -15.70 8.88
CA LYS A 228 -4.07 -16.51 9.23
C LYS A 228 -4.43 -17.63 10.22
N GLN A 229 -5.22 -17.34 11.25
CA GLN A 229 -5.66 -18.35 12.23
C GLN A 229 -6.59 -19.39 11.58
N VAL A 230 -7.55 -18.98 10.76
CA VAL A 230 -8.45 -19.90 10.05
C VAL A 230 -7.67 -20.80 9.07
N THR A 231 -6.69 -20.25 8.36
CA THR A 231 -5.80 -21.02 7.46
C THR A 231 -4.88 -21.98 8.24
N ALA A 232 -4.50 -21.65 9.48
CA ALA A 232 -3.77 -22.57 10.36
C ALA A 232 -4.66 -23.71 10.87
N LEU A 233 -5.93 -23.42 11.19
CA LEU A 233 -6.92 -24.43 11.58
C LEU A 233 -7.27 -25.39 10.43
N GLU A 234 -7.45 -24.87 9.22
CA GLU A 234 -7.61 -25.64 7.97
C GLU A 234 -6.49 -26.68 7.82
N ARG A 235 -5.23 -26.22 7.80
CA ARG A 235 -4.04 -27.09 7.76
C ARG A 235 -3.98 -28.11 8.91
N ALA A 236 -4.46 -27.73 10.09
CA ALA A 236 -4.51 -28.61 11.26
C ALA A 236 -5.68 -29.63 11.24
N PHE A 237 -6.68 -29.48 10.36
CA PHE A 237 -7.69 -30.50 10.06
C PHE A 237 -7.27 -31.39 8.88
N ASP A 238 -6.50 -30.84 7.92
CA ASP A 238 -5.91 -31.61 6.83
C ASP A 238 -4.81 -32.56 7.32
N ALA A 239 -3.87 -32.07 8.14
CA ALA A 239 -2.75 -32.86 8.65
C ALA A 239 -3.14 -33.95 9.67
N ARG A 240 -4.32 -33.86 10.29
CA ARG A 240 -4.83 -34.92 11.17
C ARG A 240 -5.27 -36.12 10.35
N ARG A 241 -4.72 -37.29 10.65
CA ARG A 241 -5.07 -38.60 10.09
C ARG A 241 -6.43 -39.14 10.58
N ASP A 242 -7.36 -38.24 10.91
CA ASP A 242 -8.70 -38.50 11.46
C ASP A 242 -9.67 -38.99 10.36
N ALA A 243 -9.26 -39.97 9.58
CA ALA A 243 -9.98 -40.49 8.41
C ALA A 243 -11.35 -41.11 8.73
N GLY A 244 -11.64 -41.38 10.01
CA GLY A 244 -12.90 -41.94 10.50
C GLY A 244 -13.84 -40.95 11.21
N GLN A 245 -13.53 -39.66 11.34
CA GLN A 245 -14.47 -38.72 11.98
C GLN A 245 -15.63 -38.37 11.04
N PRO A 246 -16.91 -38.66 11.39
CA PRO A 246 -18.06 -38.60 10.45
C PRO A 246 -18.47 -37.19 10.00
N ASN A 247 -17.75 -36.14 10.42
CA ASN A 247 -18.01 -34.74 10.04
C ASN A 247 -16.77 -34.01 9.47
N ARG A 248 -15.69 -34.73 9.10
CA ARG A 248 -14.43 -34.11 8.63
C ARG A 248 -14.61 -33.25 7.37
N THR A 249 -15.29 -33.78 6.35
CA THR A 249 -15.59 -33.06 5.09
C THR A 249 -16.45 -31.83 5.31
N TYR A 250 -17.50 -31.93 6.15
CA TYR A 250 -18.34 -30.79 6.50
C TYR A 250 -17.55 -29.68 7.22
N ARG A 251 -16.73 -30.03 8.23
CA ARG A 251 -15.89 -29.06 8.94
C ARG A 251 -14.88 -28.36 8.02
N LEU A 252 -14.26 -29.09 7.09
CA LEU A 252 -13.34 -28.50 6.10
C LEU A 252 -14.07 -27.55 5.15
N ALA A 253 -15.28 -27.90 4.69
CA ALA A 253 -16.09 -27.03 3.85
C ALA A 253 -16.52 -25.73 4.55
N GLU A 254 -16.96 -25.81 5.82
CA GLU A 254 -17.27 -24.62 6.64
C GLU A 254 -16.05 -23.73 6.88
N VAL A 255 -14.89 -24.33 7.18
CA VAL A 255 -13.62 -23.58 7.35
C VAL A 255 -13.20 -22.87 6.05
N ALA A 256 -13.30 -23.54 4.90
CA ALA A 256 -13.04 -22.94 3.60
C ALA A 256 -14.03 -21.81 3.27
N ALA A 257 -15.33 -22.01 3.49
CA ALA A 257 -16.34 -20.98 3.27
C ALA A 257 -16.13 -19.75 4.17
N TYR A 258 -15.70 -19.94 5.42
CA TYR A 258 -15.39 -18.85 6.34
C TYR A 258 -14.08 -18.12 5.99
N LYS A 259 -13.07 -18.85 5.49
CA LYS A 259 -11.82 -18.31 4.96
C LYS A 259 -12.05 -17.37 3.77
N GLU A 260 -12.93 -17.74 2.83
CA GLU A 260 -13.29 -16.85 1.71
C GLU A 260 -14.07 -15.60 2.18
N ARG A 261 -14.98 -15.74 3.16
CA ARG A 261 -15.64 -14.56 3.78
C ARG A 261 -14.64 -13.58 4.41
N LEU A 262 -13.56 -14.09 5.02
CA LEU A 262 -12.49 -13.26 5.58
C LEU A 262 -11.63 -12.57 4.51
N LYS A 263 -11.40 -13.18 3.34
CA LYS A 263 -10.80 -12.47 2.18
C LYS A 263 -11.70 -11.31 1.74
N ASP A 264 -12.99 -11.60 1.57
CA ASP A 264 -14.03 -10.64 1.20
C ASP A 264 -14.05 -9.42 2.15
N ASP A 265 -13.97 -9.65 3.46
CA ASP A 265 -13.95 -8.58 4.46
C ASP A 265 -12.66 -7.74 4.41
N ILE A 266 -11.49 -8.34 4.10
CA ILE A 266 -10.27 -7.56 3.87
C ILE A 266 -10.42 -6.67 2.62
N VAL A 267 -10.95 -7.22 1.53
CA VAL A 267 -11.22 -6.47 0.29
C VAL A 267 -12.21 -5.32 0.52
N ARG A 268 -13.29 -5.56 1.28
CA ARG A 268 -14.25 -4.52 1.71
C ARG A 268 -13.56 -3.43 2.53
N HIS A 269 -12.69 -3.78 3.48
CA HIS A 269 -11.92 -2.82 4.27
C HIS A 269 -10.99 -1.97 3.39
N CYS A 270 -10.35 -2.55 2.37
CA CYS A 270 -9.53 -1.81 1.41
C CYS A 270 -10.37 -0.81 0.60
N TYR A 271 -11.54 -1.20 0.10
CA TYR A 271 -12.44 -0.27 -0.60
C TYR A 271 -13.02 0.82 0.32
N ALA A 272 -13.30 0.53 1.59
CA ALA A 272 -13.71 1.53 2.58
C ALA A 272 -12.61 2.60 2.81
N ILE A 273 -11.34 2.19 2.83
CA ILE A 273 -10.17 3.08 2.92
C ILE A 273 -10.02 3.93 1.65
N VAL A 274 -10.11 3.33 0.46
CA VAL A 274 -10.09 4.09 -0.81
C VAL A 274 -11.22 5.12 -0.86
N TRP A 275 -12.43 4.74 -0.42
CA TRP A 275 -13.56 5.66 -0.32
C TRP A 275 -13.28 6.81 0.66
N ALA A 276 -12.79 6.51 1.87
CA ALA A 276 -12.49 7.53 2.88
C ALA A 276 -11.44 8.54 2.40
N VAL A 277 -10.35 8.07 1.79
CA VAL A 277 -9.32 8.95 1.24
C VAL A 277 -9.91 9.86 0.15
N THR A 278 -10.59 9.27 -0.84
CA THR A 278 -11.10 10.02 -2.00
C THR A 278 -12.28 10.95 -1.67
N HIS A 279 -13.11 10.63 -0.67
CA HIS A 279 -14.34 11.39 -0.35
C HIS A 279 -14.25 12.22 0.94
N LEU A 280 -13.28 11.97 1.82
CA LEU A 280 -13.15 12.70 3.11
C LEU A 280 -11.80 13.43 3.28
N ILE A 281 -10.73 12.97 2.61
CA ILE A 281 -9.39 13.59 2.74
C ILE A 281 -9.09 14.47 1.52
N MET A 282 -9.09 13.89 0.33
CA MET A 282 -8.76 14.58 -0.94
C MET A 282 -9.65 15.78 -1.32
N PRO A 283 -10.91 15.93 -0.87
CA PRO A 283 -11.70 17.14 -1.16
C PRO A 283 -11.23 18.40 -0.42
N SER A 284 -10.38 18.27 0.61
CA SER A 284 -9.71 19.42 1.24
C SER A 284 -8.57 19.95 0.34
N PRO A 285 -8.27 21.26 0.35
CA PRO A 285 -7.10 21.82 -0.33
C PRO A 285 -5.81 21.45 0.43
N GLY A 286 -5.39 20.19 0.31
CA GLY A 286 -4.31 19.61 1.11
C GLY A 286 -2.90 19.89 0.60
N SER A 287 -1.98 20.10 1.55
CA SER A 287 -0.53 20.14 1.35
C SER A 287 0.02 18.90 0.63
N ALA A 288 1.27 18.98 0.17
CA ALA A 288 2.00 17.84 -0.39
C ALA A 288 2.01 16.60 0.53
N ALA A 289 2.07 16.79 1.86
CA ALA A 289 1.96 15.70 2.82
C ALA A 289 0.58 15.01 2.76
N THR A 290 -0.53 15.75 2.67
CA THR A 290 -1.87 15.16 2.54
C THR A 290 -2.12 14.53 1.16
N GLN A 291 -1.51 15.06 0.10
CA GLN A 291 -1.54 14.45 -1.24
C GLN A 291 -0.75 13.13 -1.25
N MET A 292 0.49 13.14 -0.76
CA MET A 292 1.33 11.95 -0.59
C MET A 292 0.65 10.89 0.28
N PHE A 293 0.08 11.28 1.42
CA PHE A 293 -0.72 10.41 2.30
C PHE A 293 -1.86 9.74 1.51
N SER A 294 -2.62 10.53 0.75
CA SER A 294 -3.78 10.05 -0.01
C SER A 294 -3.36 9.01 -1.06
N TYR A 295 -2.35 9.34 -1.87
CA TYR A 295 -1.84 8.43 -2.91
C TYR A 295 -1.20 7.17 -2.31
N LYS A 296 -0.38 7.29 -1.25
CA LYS A 296 0.17 6.15 -0.47
C LYS A 296 -0.93 5.21 0.00
N TRP A 297 -2.03 5.73 0.52
CA TRP A 297 -3.12 4.92 1.07
C TRP A 297 -4.01 4.27 0.02
N ILE A 298 -4.33 4.98 -1.08
CA ILE A 298 -5.02 4.38 -2.23
C ILE A 298 -4.19 3.25 -2.82
N ALA A 299 -2.89 3.49 -3.05
CA ALA A 299 -1.98 2.48 -3.58
C ALA A 299 -1.84 1.26 -2.66
N THR A 300 -1.69 1.50 -1.35
CA THR A 300 -1.58 0.43 -0.35
C THR A 300 -2.86 -0.39 -0.27
N ALA A 301 -4.04 0.23 -0.33
CA ALA A 301 -5.32 -0.48 -0.34
C ALA A 301 -5.48 -1.36 -1.57
N PHE A 302 -5.23 -0.85 -2.79
CA PHE A 302 -5.27 -1.68 -4.01
C PHE A 302 -4.21 -2.80 -4.00
N ARG A 303 -3.00 -2.55 -3.47
CA ARG A 303 -1.97 -3.58 -3.25
C ARG A 303 -2.38 -4.66 -2.27
N GLN A 304 -3.26 -4.36 -1.29
CA GLN A 304 -3.85 -5.40 -0.46
C GLN A 304 -4.92 -6.19 -1.22
N VAL A 305 -5.81 -5.53 -1.99
CA VAL A 305 -6.84 -6.23 -2.79
C VAL A 305 -6.22 -7.30 -3.71
N THR A 306 -5.09 -7.01 -4.36
CA THR A 306 -4.40 -7.98 -5.24
C THR A 306 -3.90 -9.26 -4.54
N GLN A 307 -3.85 -9.30 -3.20
CA GLN A 307 -3.46 -10.49 -2.42
C GLN A 307 -4.64 -11.42 -2.11
N PHE A 308 -5.87 -10.99 -2.40
CA PHE A 308 -7.10 -11.70 -2.02
C PHE A 308 -8.09 -11.90 -3.17
N THR A 309 -7.97 -11.11 -4.25
CA THR A 309 -8.78 -11.27 -5.47
C THR A 309 -7.99 -11.98 -6.56
N ASP A 310 -8.41 -13.19 -6.90
CA ASP A 310 -7.94 -13.88 -8.10
C ASP A 310 -8.59 -13.30 -9.38
N SER A 311 -8.01 -13.58 -10.55
CA SER A 311 -8.47 -13.18 -11.90
C SER A 311 -8.33 -11.68 -12.28
N VAL A 312 -9.01 -11.27 -13.37
CA VAL A 312 -8.83 -9.98 -14.10
C VAL A 312 -8.80 -8.71 -13.23
N PRO A 313 -9.60 -8.57 -12.14
CA PRO A 313 -9.53 -7.39 -11.26
C PRO A 313 -8.16 -7.17 -10.62
N GLN A 314 -7.36 -8.24 -10.44
CA GLN A 314 -6.03 -8.19 -9.84
C GLN A 314 -5.08 -7.30 -10.65
N TYR A 315 -5.05 -7.43 -11.98
CA TYR A 315 -4.19 -6.62 -12.86
C TYR A 315 -4.57 -5.13 -12.83
N GLN A 316 -5.86 -4.83 -12.78
CA GLN A 316 -6.36 -3.45 -12.69
C GLN A 316 -6.01 -2.82 -11.34
N CYS A 317 -6.19 -3.56 -10.24
CA CYS A 317 -5.76 -3.10 -8.92
C CYS A 317 -4.24 -2.93 -8.84
N LEU A 318 -3.45 -3.77 -9.53
CA LEU A 318 -2.00 -3.64 -9.63
C LEU A 318 -1.59 -2.34 -10.36
N GLN A 319 -2.20 -2.04 -11.51
CA GLN A 319 -1.96 -0.79 -12.24
C GLN A 319 -2.38 0.46 -11.44
N LEU A 320 -3.52 0.40 -10.75
CA LEU A 320 -3.99 1.49 -9.88
C LEU A 320 -3.03 1.69 -8.70
N ALA A 321 -2.47 0.61 -8.13
CA ALA A 321 -1.45 0.69 -7.10
C ALA A 321 -0.14 1.29 -7.63
N GLU A 322 0.36 0.86 -8.79
CA GLU A 322 1.58 1.42 -9.39
C GLU A 322 1.42 2.91 -9.69
N SER A 323 0.31 3.31 -10.32
CA SER A 323 0.07 4.72 -10.67
C SER A 323 -0.06 5.63 -9.44
N ASN A 324 -0.73 5.17 -8.38
CA ASN A 324 -0.85 5.96 -7.14
C ASN A 324 0.48 5.99 -6.37
N TYR A 325 1.25 4.90 -6.29
CA TYR A 325 2.59 4.97 -5.67
C TYR A 325 3.53 5.88 -6.46
N GLN A 326 3.51 5.85 -7.80
CA GLN A 326 4.30 6.78 -8.63
C GLN A 326 3.93 8.24 -8.35
N GLN A 327 2.64 8.56 -8.19
CA GLN A 327 2.20 9.90 -7.78
C GLN A 327 2.69 10.27 -6.37
N ALA A 328 2.61 9.36 -5.40
CA ALA A 328 3.12 9.59 -4.04
C ALA A 328 4.65 9.82 -4.01
N VAL A 329 5.41 9.02 -4.77
CA VAL A 329 6.88 9.12 -4.90
C VAL A 329 7.30 10.38 -5.64
N ASN A 330 6.54 10.79 -6.67
CA ASN A 330 6.80 12.05 -7.36
C ASN A 330 6.63 13.23 -6.40
N VAL A 331 5.51 13.31 -5.68
CA VAL A 331 5.28 14.36 -4.65
C VAL A 331 6.40 14.35 -3.60
N ALA A 332 6.78 13.16 -3.10
CA ALA A 332 7.87 12.99 -2.16
C ALA A 332 9.22 13.52 -2.68
N LYS A 333 9.52 13.36 -3.98
CA LYS A 333 10.79 13.83 -4.57
C LYS A 333 10.78 15.27 -5.05
N THR A 334 9.62 15.83 -5.43
CA THR A 334 9.53 17.19 -5.98
C THR A 334 9.24 18.27 -4.93
N ASP A 335 8.55 17.95 -3.84
CA ASP A 335 8.17 18.96 -2.85
C ASP A 335 9.24 19.14 -1.76
N THR A 336 9.72 20.37 -1.61
CA THR A 336 10.80 20.72 -0.68
C THR A 336 10.38 20.82 0.78
N THR A 337 9.08 20.81 1.09
CA THR A 337 8.58 20.73 2.48
C THR A 337 8.76 19.34 3.08
N LEU A 338 8.78 18.30 2.24
CA LEU A 338 8.89 16.90 2.63
C LEU A 338 10.37 16.49 2.80
N ARG A 339 10.97 16.87 3.92
CA ARG A 339 12.37 16.53 4.27
C ARG A 339 12.63 15.02 4.17
N PRO A 340 13.81 14.55 3.71
CA PRO A 340 14.24 13.14 3.78
C PRO A 340 13.96 12.36 5.06
N CYS A 341 13.94 13.01 6.24
CA CYS A 341 13.60 12.38 7.52
C CYS A 341 12.13 12.52 7.95
N ASP A 342 11.26 13.06 7.10
CA ASP A 342 9.81 13.05 7.31
C ASP A 342 9.30 11.59 7.35
N MET A 343 8.57 11.25 8.42
CA MET A 343 8.09 9.89 8.64
C MET A 343 7.20 9.40 7.49
N LEU A 344 6.31 10.26 7.00
CA LEU A 344 5.38 9.92 5.93
C LEU A 344 6.12 9.74 4.59
N ARG A 345 7.17 10.54 4.32
CA ARG A 345 8.08 10.34 3.17
C ARG A 345 8.78 8.99 3.27
N ILE A 346 9.45 8.71 4.40
CA ILE A 346 10.17 7.44 4.62
C ILE A 346 9.24 6.25 4.40
N GLU A 347 8.09 6.21 5.07
CA GLU A 347 7.14 5.11 4.92
C GLU A 347 6.56 4.96 3.51
N THR A 348 6.39 6.07 2.78
CA THR A 348 5.91 6.06 1.39
C THR A 348 6.95 5.42 0.47
N LEU A 349 8.22 5.81 0.62
CA LEU A 349 9.34 5.26 -0.14
C LEU A 349 9.60 3.78 0.23
N ILE A 350 9.51 3.41 1.52
CA ILE A 350 9.50 2.01 1.98
C ILE A 350 8.37 1.23 1.31
N SER A 351 7.15 1.78 1.29
CA SER A 351 5.98 1.11 0.70
C SER A 351 6.15 0.89 -0.81
N TRP A 352 6.73 1.86 -1.52
CA TRP A 352 7.06 1.75 -2.94
C TRP A 352 8.15 0.71 -3.22
N ALA A 353 9.24 0.70 -2.46
CA ALA A 353 10.29 -0.31 -2.61
C ALA A 353 9.78 -1.73 -2.35
N ASN A 354 8.92 -1.92 -1.34
CA ASN A 354 8.23 -3.19 -1.10
C ASN A 354 7.33 -3.59 -2.28
N PHE A 355 6.61 -2.65 -2.89
CA PHE A 355 5.75 -2.92 -4.04
C PHE A 355 6.56 -3.29 -5.30
N LEU A 356 7.65 -2.56 -5.59
CA LEU A 356 8.59 -2.89 -6.66
C LEU A 356 9.13 -4.33 -6.51
N PHE A 357 9.51 -4.73 -5.29
CA PHE A 357 10.05 -6.07 -5.03
C PHE A 357 8.98 -7.17 -5.09
N TYR A 358 7.91 -7.05 -4.30
CA TYR A 358 6.94 -8.14 -4.06
C TYR A 358 5.76 -8.19 -5.04
N ASN A 359 5.45 -7.11 -5.75
CA ASN A 359 4.27 -7.02 -6.62
C ASN A 359 4.59 -6.77 -8.10
N LEU A 360 5.76 -6.23 -8.42
CA LEU A 360 6.20 -6.01 -9.81
C LEU A 360 7.47 -6.80 -10.19
N GLU A 361 8.05 -7.56 -9.26
CA GLU A 361 9.31 -8.34 -9.42
C GLU A 361 10.54 -7.52 -9.84
N LYS A 362 10.45 -6.18 -9.79
CA LYS A 362 11.47 -5.18 -10.16
C LYS A 362 12.58 -5.06 -9.10
N ARG A 363 13.23 -6.18 -8.75
CA ARG A 363 14.22 -6.30 -7.65
C ARG A 363 15.35 -5.27 -7.72
N GLN A 364 15.86 -4.94 -8.91
CA GLN A 364 16.94 -3.95 -9.06
C GLN A 364 16.45 -2.52 -8.74
N GLU A 365 15.28 -2.12 -9.26
CA GLU A 365 14.64 -0.83 -8.95
C GLU A 365 14.32 -0.73 -7.45
N ALA A 366 13.79 -1.80 -6.85
CA ALA A 366 13.47 -1.86 -5.42
C ALA A 366 14.72 -1.65 -4.54
N LEU A 367 15.81 -2.36 -4.84
CA LEU A 367 17.07 -2.25 -4.11
C LEU A 367 17.74 -0.88 -4.32
N ALA A 368 17.61 -0.28 -5.51
CA ALA A 368 18.10 1.08 -5.77
C ALA A 368 17.30 2.12 -4.97
N SER A 369 15.97 2.12 -5.08
CA SER A 369 15.09 3.06 -4.38
C SER A 369 15.19 2.95 -2.85
N ALA A 370 15.35 1.73 -2.31
CA ALA A 370 15.60 1.54 -0.89
C ALA A 370 16.96 2.07 -0.42
N ARG A 371 18.02 1.89 -1.22
CA ARG A 371 19.36 2.43 -0.90
C ARG A 371 19.41 3.96 -1.00
N GLU A 372 18.78 4.53 -2.02
CA GLU A 372 18.58 5.97 -2.18
C GLU A 372 17.87 6.56 -0.94
N THR A 373 16.74 5.98 -0.54
CA THR A 373 15.98 6.41 0.65
C THR A 373 16.82 6.34 1.93
N LEU A 374 17.60 5.26 2.13
CA LEU A 374 18.50 5.15 3.27
C LEU A 374 19.60 6.22 3.25
N GLN A 375 20.19 6.50 2.08
CA GLN A 375 21.25 7.50 1.93
C GLN A 375 20.73 8.92 2.18
N GLU A 376 19.57 9.29 1.60
CA GLU A 376 18.94 10.60 1.83
C GLU A 376 18.60 10.82 3.31
N ALA A 377 18.03 9.82 3.98
CA ALA A 377 17.60 9.95 5.37
C ALA A 377 18.78 9.92 6.36
N ILE A 378 19.77 9.04 6.17
CA ILE A 378 20.97 9.00 7.02
C ILE A 378 21.73 10.34 6.93
N ALA A 379 21.81 10.94 5.75
CA ALA A 379 22.47 12.24 5.53
C ALA A 379 21.75 13.45 6.20
N GLN A 380 20.54 13.26 6.75
CA GLN A 380 19.80 14.31 7.47
C GLN A 380 19.37 13.87 8.89
N LEU A 381 19.80 12.70 9.37
CA LEU A 381 19.33 12.11 10.62
C LEU A 381 19.65 12.97 11.85
N GLU A 382 20.72 13.76 11.79
CA GLU A 382 21.10 14.75 12.82
C GLU A 382 20.13 15.95 12.92
N THR A 383 19.22 16.12 11.95
CA THR A 383 18.21 17.21 11.91
C THR A 383 16.82 16.79 12.41
N VAL A 384 16.71 15.58 12.95
CA VAL A 384 15.47 15.01 13.49
C VAL A 384 15.35 15.37 14.98
N PRO A 385 14.21 15.94 15.43
CA PRO A 385 14.00 16.22 16.84
C PRO A 385 13.93 14.92 17.66
N GLU A 386 14.40 14.98 18.91
CA GLU A 386 14.53 13.82 19.81
C GLU A 386 13.23 13.01 19.94
N GLU A 387 12.07 13.69 19.95
CA GLU A 387 10.74 13.09 20.02
C GLU A 387 10.39 12.14 18.86
N HIS A 388 10.94 12.37 17.66
CA HIS A 388 10.72 11.53 16.48
C HIS A 388 11.94 10.68 16.09
N PHE A 389 13.11 10.94 16.68
CA PHE A 389 14.37 10.26 16.35
C PHE A 389 14.27 8.74 16.48
N ALA A 390 13.65 8.24 17.56
CA ALA A 390 13.47 6.81 17.78
C ALA A 390 12.62 6.14 16.69
N GLU A 391 11.50 6.75 16.31
CA GLU A 391 10.60 6.22 15.28
C GLU A 391 11.27 6.22 13.90
N VAL A 392 11.96 7.32 13.53
CA VAL A 392 12.71 7.43 12.27
C VAL A 392 13.81 6.38 12.19
N VAL A 393 14.58 6.18 13.27
CA VAL A 393 15.62 5.13 13.32
C VAL A 393 15.02 3.73 13.19
N GLU A 394 13.87 3.44 13.81
CA GLU A 394 13.19 2.15 13.65
C GLU A 394 12.74 1.93 12.19
N ALA A 395 12.14 2.93 11.54
CA ALA A 395 11.73 2.85 10.14
C ALA A 395 12.91 2.59 9.19
N LEU A 396 14.04 3.27 9.41
CA LEU A 396 15.27 3.05 8.64
C LEU A 396 15.87 1.65 8.91
N GLN A 397 15.85 1.17 10.15
CA GLN A 397 16.26 -0.20 10.47
C GLN A 397 15.38 -1.26 9.79
N ILE A 398 14.06 -1.04 9.70
CA ILE A 398 13.15 -1.93 8.97
C ILE A 398 13.54 -1.97 7.49
N LEU A 399 13.81 -0.81 6.87
CA LEU A 399 14.26 -0.74 5.48
C LEU A 399 15.63 -1.42 5.26
N MET A 400 16.58 -1.27 6.18
CA MET A 400 17.87 -1.98 6.14
C MET A 400 17.69 -3.50 6.23
N LYS A 401 16.81 -3.99 7.13
CA LYS A 401 16.47 -5.42 7.28
C LYS A 401 15.83 -5.97 6.00
N SER A 402 14.91 -5.22 5.37
CA SER A 402 14.33 -5.56 4.07
C SER A 402 15.39 -5.62 2.96
N VAL A 403 16.26 -4.62 2.83
CA VAL A 403 17.36 -4.62 1.84
C VAL A 403 18.28 -5.81 2.05
N TRP A 404 18.64 -6.16 3.29
CA TRP A 404 19.44 -7.34 3.58
C TRP A 404 18.75 -8.64 3.14
N ARG A 405 17.48 -8.85 3.54
CA ARG A 405 16.66 -10.01 3.15
C ARG A 405 16.58 -10.12 1.62
N TRP A 406 16.24 -9.02 0.94
CA TRP A 406 16.12 -8.93 -0.52
C TRP A 406 17.42 -9.21 -1.28
N ASN A 407 18.59 -9.08 -0.65
CA ASN A 407 19.85 -9.50 -1.28
C ASN A 407 20.08 -11.01 -1.15
N GLN A 408 19.64 -11.64 -0.05
CA GLN A 408 19.77 -13.09 0.17
C GLN A 408 18.69 -13.93 -0.52
N GLU A 409 17.47 -13.41 -0.64
CA GLU A 409 16.29 -14.08 -1.20
C GLU A 409 16.58 -14.73 -2.57
N SER A 410 16.16 -15.98 -2.80
CA SER A 410 16.09 -16.54 -4.15
C SER A 410 14.77 -16.14 -4.83
N ARG A 411 14.63 -16.34 -6.15
CA ARG A 411 13.40 -15.97 -6.88
C ARG A 411 12.11 -16.66 -6.39
N LYS A 412 12.19 -17.70 -5.56
CA LYS A 412 11.02 -18.51 -5.17
C LYS A 412 10.49 -18.22 -3.76
N ASP A 413 11.28 -17.62 -2.89
CA ASP A 413 11.02 -17.64 -1.44
C ASP A 413 10.28 -16.37 -0.95
N ALA A 414 10.42 -15.27 -1.70
CA ALA A 414 9.95 -13.92 -1.36
C ALA A 414 8.49 -13.79 -0.91
N MET A 415 7.55 -14.51 -1.53
CA MET A 415 6.13 -14.12 -1.50
C MET A 415 5.45 -14.31 -0.14
N TYR A 416 5.96 -15.21 0.71
CA TYR A 416 5.27 -15.62 1.95
C TYR A 416 5.60 -14.75 3.18
N ASP A 417 6.79 -14.14 3.22
CA ASP A 417 7.36 -13.68 4.50
C ASP A 417 7.18 -12.19 4.81
N TRP A 418 6.83 -11.36 3.80
CA TRP A 418 6.51 -9.93 4.00
C TRP A 418 5.38 -9.69 5.01
N TRP A 419 4.47 -10.67 5.14
CA TRP A 419 3.32 -10.68 6.06
C TRP A 419 3.66 -10.80 7.56
N SER A 420 4.94 -10.95 7.93
CA SER A 420 5.37 -11.08 9.33
C SER A 420 5.98 -9.80 9.92
N SER A 421 6.35 -8.85 9.06
CA SER A 421 7.33 -7.79 9.37
C SER A 421 6.72 -6.39 9.56
N LEU A 422 5.39 -6.28 9.44
CA LEU A 422 4.52 -5.08 9.52
C LEU A 422 3.13 -5.49 9.99
#